data_AF-A0A1G7L2D6-F1
#
_entry.id   AF-A0A1G7L2D6-F1
#
_cell.length_a   1.000
_cell.length_b   1.000
_cell.length_c   1.000
_cell.angle_alpha   90.00
_cell.angle_beta   90.00
_cell.angle_gamma   90.00
#
_symmetry.space_group_name_H-M   'P 1'
#
loop_
_entity.id
_entity.type
_entity.pdbx_description
1 polymer ?
#
loop_
_entity_poly.entity_id
_entity_poly.type
_entity_poly.pdbx_seq_one_letter_code
_entity_poly.pdbx_strand_id
1 'polypeptide(L)'
;MTVDFTGTWAYRSLVNSPDLTLPFNDLAFGAGTLELTEPAACDIGGTLGGPGWSLVLSGTATPGEPPRLRWQGRGTIGGELWVYDYLGYLVPHWENGVGQTDTIVGSIVRSVPHSDGQAEAGVTATFFAVRA
;
A
#
# COMPACT_ATOMS: atom_id res chain seq x y z
N MET A 1 9.44 5.33 21.47
CA MET A 1 9.56 4.22 20.49
C MET A 1 9.57 4.86 19.11
N THR A 2 10.62 4.63 18.33
CA THR A 2 10.67 5.02 16.91
C THR A 2 9.84 4.01 16.15
N VAL A 3 8.76 4.46 15.52
CA VAL A 3 7.97 3.61 14.65
C VAL A 3 8.64 3.60 13.28
N ASP A 4 9.00 2.41 12.82
CA ASP A 4 9.76 2.22 11.60
C ASP A 4 8.93 1.53 10.52
N PHE A 5 8.63 2.27 9.45
CA PHE A 5 7.98 1.73 8.25
C PHE A 5 8.97 1.01 7.32
N THR A 6 10.28 1.17 7.51
CA THR A 6 11.28 0.61 6.61
C THR A 6 11.32 -0.91 6.67
N GLY A 7 11.78 -1.51 5.58
CA GLY A 7 11.88 -2.95 5.40
C GLY A 7 10.98 -3.50 4.30
N THR A 8 10.84 -4.81 4.28
CA THR A 8 10.08 -5.55 3.26
C THR A 8 8.75 -6.02 3.83
N TRP A 9 7.70 -5.89 3.03
CA TRP A 9 6.33 -6.19 3.42
C TRP A 9 5.63 -6.97 2.31
N ALA A 10 4.89 -8.01 2.70
CA ALA A 10 3.95 -8.70 1.83
C ALA A 10 2.67 -7.87 1.69
N TYR A 11 2.46 -7.27 0.52
CA TYR A 11 1.39 -6.33 0.24
C TYR A 11 0.19 -7.00 -0.43
N ARG A 12 -1.02 -6.67 0.02
CA ARG A 12 -2.30 -7.05 -0.61
C ARG A 12 -3.30 -5.92 -0.53
N SER A 13 -4.11 -5.75 -1.57
CA SER A 13 -5.21 -4.79 -1.60
C SER A 13 -6.50 -5.39 -2.13
N LEU A 14 -7.61 -4.81 -1.68
CA LEU A 14 -8.96 -5.29 -1.88
C LEU A 14 -9.87 -4.13 -2.33
N VAL A 15 -10.73 -4.40 -3.32
CA VAL A 15 -11.83 -3.51 -3.69
C VAL A 15 -12.80 -3.40 -2.52
N ASN A 16 -13.24 -2.17 -2.22
CA ASN A 16 -14.21 -1.94 -1.17
C ASN A 16 -15.61 -2.27 -1.70
N SER A 17 -16.17 -3.41 -1.32
CA SER A 17 -17.54 -3.81 -1.65
C SER A 17 -18.34 -4.15 -0.39
N PRO A 18 -19.55 -3.61 -0.23
CA PRO A 18 -20.46 -4.01 0.84
C PRO A 18 -21.20 -5.32 0.53
N ASP A 19 -21.07 -5.87 -0.67
CA ASP A 19 -21.73 -7.11 -1.08
C ASP A 19 -21.03 -8.34 -0.50
N LEU A 20 -21.63 -8.90 0.55
CA LEU A 20 -21.12 -10.07 1.26
C LEU A 20 -21.27 -11.39 0.47
N THR A 21 -21.93 -11.37 -0.68
CA THR A 21 -22.06 -12.55 -1.54
C THR A 21 -20.84 -12.76 -2.43
N LEU A 22 -20.01 -11.73 -2.61
CA LEU A 22 -18.79 -11.82 -3.40
C LEU A 22 -17.73 -12.70 -2.71
N PRO A 23 -17.14 -13.67 -3.42
CA PRO A 23 -15.95 -14.37 -2.95
C PRO A 23 -14.81 -13.39 -2.66
N PHE A 24 -14.07 -13.60 -1.57
CA PHE A 24 -12.93 -12.74 -1.21
C PHE A 24 -11.88 -12.60 -2.32
N ASN A 25 -11.66 -13.64 -3.12
CA ASN A 25 -10.72 -13.60 -4.24
C ASN A 25 -11.16 -12.62 -5.34
N ASP A 26 -12.46 -12.39 -5.49
CA ASP A 26 -13.01 -11.45 -6.47
C ASP A 26 -12.85 -10.00 -6.03
N LEU A 27 -12.52 -9.78 -4.74
CA LEU A 27 -12.16 -8.47 -4.22
C LEU A 27 -10.70 -8.10 -4.48
N ALA A 28 -9.84 -9.02 -4.95
CA ALA A 28 -8.43 -8.75 -5.11
C ALA A 28 -8.17 -7.56 -6.05
N PHE A 29 -7.48 -6.54 -5.55
CA PHE A 29 -7.12 -5.33 -6.32
C PHE A 29 -5.64 -5.33 -6.73
N GLY A 30 -4.77 -5.86 -5.88
CA GLY A 30 -3.35 -5.95 -6.15
C GLY A 30 -2.62 -6.77 -5.09
N ALA A 31 -1.48 -7.36 -5.47
CA ALA A 31 -0.61 -8.09 -4.55
C ALA A 31 0.84 -8.00 -5.04
N GLY A 32 1.78 -7.82 -4.11
CA GLY A 32 3.18 -7.63 -4.44
C GLY A 32 4.09 -7.58 -3.23
N THR A 33 5.35 -7.24 -3.46
CA THR A 33 6.34 -6.94 -2.44
C THR A 33 6.47 -5.44 -2.32
N LEU A 34 6.29 -4.93 -1.11
CA LEU A 34 6.48 -3.54 -0.75
C LEU A 34 7.81 -3.42 -0.01
N GLU A 35 8.73 -2.64 -0.56
CA GLU A 35 10.01 -2.30 0.05
C GLU A 35 10.00 -0.83 0.40
N LEU A 36 10.24 -0.50 1.67
CA LEU A 36 10.23 0.87 2.16
C LEU A 36 11.60 1.25 2.73
N THR A 37 12.05 2.46 2.39
CA THR A 37 13.28 3.07 2.90
C THR A 37 12.99 4.46 3.46
N GLU A 38 13.82 4.91 4.39
CA GLU A 38 13.77 6.26 4.96
C GLU A 38 15.07 6.99 4.60
N PRO A 39 15.20 7.56 3.38
CA PRO A 39 16.43 8.23 2.94
C PRO A 39 16.78 9.46 3.79
N ALA A 40 15.78 10.10 4.41
CA ALA A 40 15.93 11.16 5.39
C ALA A 40 14.78 11.08 6.39
N ALA A 41 14.93 11.68 7.58
CA ALA A 41 13.92 11.61 8.63
C ALA A 41 12.53 12.02 8.12
N CYS A 42 11.56 11.11 8.28
CA CYS A 42 10.18 11.19 7.82
C CYS A 42 9.98 11.27 6.30
N ASP A 43 11.03 11.22 5.49
CA ASP A 43 10.95 11.07 4.03
C ASP A 43 10.96 9.59 3.69
N ILE A 44 10.01 9.13 2.87
CA ILE A 44 9.83 7.70 2.58
C ILE A 44 10.01 7.46 1.09
N GLY A 45 10.92 6.55 0.77
CA GLY A 45 11.13 6.01 -0.55
C GLY A 45 10.85 4.52 -0.61
N GLY A 46 11.07 3.93 -1.79
CA GLY A 46 11.06 2.48 -1.96
C GLY A 46 10.36 2.04 -3.24
N THR A 47 9.87 0.80 -3.25
CA THR A 47 9.18 0.21 -4.39
C THR A 47 8.01 -0.65 -3.97
N LEU A 48 6.97 -0.70 -4.81
CA LEU A 48 5.92 -1.71 -4.73
C LEU A 48 5.87 -2.43 -6.08
N GLY A 49 6.08 -3.74 -6.10
CA GLY A 49 6.17 -4.48 -7.35
C GLY A 49 5.89 -5.97 -7.24
N GLY A 50 5.86 -6.61 -8.40
CA GLY A 50 5.71 -8.04 -8.56
C GLY A 50 6.25 -8.49 -9.92
N PRO A 51 6.03 -9.75 -10.31
CA PRO A 51 6.45 -10.22 -11.63
C PRO A 51 5.90 -9.33 -12.75
N GLY A 52 6.79 -8.68 -13.50
CA GLY A 52 6.43 -7.86 -14.67
C GLY A 52 5.98 -6.42 -14.40
N TRP A 53 5.96 -5.95 -13.15
CA TRP A 53 5.56 -4.58 -12.83
C TRP A 53 6.26 -4.05 -11.57
N SER A 54 6.54 -2.75 -11.53
CA SER A 54 7.08 -2.07 -10.36
C SER A 54 6.69 -0.60 -10.35
N LEU A 55 6.39 -0.08 -9.17
CA LEU A 55 6.13 1.31 -8.89
C LEU A 55 7.26 1.84 -7.98
N VAL A 56 7.84 2.97 -8.35
CA VAL A 56 8.71 3.74 -7.45
C VAL A 56 7.83 4.50 -6.48
N LEU A 57 8.18 4.44 -5.19
CA LEU A 57 7.45 5.09 -4.11
C LEU A 57 8.18 6.34 -3.64
N SER A 58 7.40 7.39 -3.39
CA SER A 58 7.87 8.60 -2.70
C SER A 58 6.75 9.15 -1.83
N GLY A 59 7.07 9.54 -0.60
CA GLY A 59 6.08 9.93 0.39
C GLY A 59 6.69 10.42 1.69
N THR A 60 5.87 10.51 2.72
CA THR A 60 6.28 10.92 4.05
C THR A 60 5.63 10.09 5.14
N ALA A 61 6.38 9.87 6.23
CA ALA A 61 5.86 9.37 7.48
C ALA A 61 5.52 10.55 8.42
N THR A 62 4.48 10.40 9.21
CA THR A 62 4.14 11.33 10.31
C THR A 62 4.12 10.53 11.61
N PRO A 63 5.00 10.86 12.58
CA PRO A 63 4.94 10.26 13.91
C PRO A 63 3.58 10.49 14.58
N GLY A 64 3.14 9.54 15.40
CA GLY A 64 1.85 9.60 16.10
C GLY A 64 1.46 8.22 16.66
N GLU A 65 0.27 8.15 17.24
CA GLU A 65 -0.33 6.89 17.73
C GLU A 65 -1.78 6.79 17.20
N PRO A 66 -2.02 6.05 16.09
CA PRO A 66 -1.03 5.34 15.29
C PRO A 66 -0.20 6.29 14.39
N PRO A 67 1.03 5.91 14.05
CA PRO A 67 1.85 6.61 13.06
C PRO A 67 1.23 6.48 11.67
N ARG A 68 1.40 7.51 10.86
CA ARG A 68 0.77 7.62 9.53
C ARG A 68 1.84 7.62 8.43
N LEU A 69 1.53 7.00 7.30
CA LEU A 69 2.36 6.97 6.11
C LEU A 69 1.52 7.46 4.91
N ARG A 70 2.00 8.45 4.15
CA ARG A 70 1.33 8.94 2.93
C ARG A 70 2.32 8.93 1.78
N TRP A 71 2.00 8.24 0.69
CA TRP A 71 2.94 8.07 -0.42
C TRP A 71 2.23 7.95 -1.76
N GLN A 72 2.99 8.18 -2.83
CA GLN A 72 2.56 7.94 -4.20
C GLN A 72 3.45 6.86 -4.83
N GLY A 73 2.81 5.90 -5.51
CA GLY A 73 3.47 4.95 -6.38
C GLY A 73 3.35 5.36 -7.83
N ARG A 74 4.46 5.36 -8.57
CA ARG A 74 4.50 5.72 -9.99
C ARG A 74 5.37 4.74 -10.78
N GLY A 75 4.90 4.32 -11.95
CA GLY A 75 5.68 3.49 -12.86
C GLY A 75 5.13 3.50 -14.28
N THR A 76 5.95 3.11 -15.26
CA THR A 76 5.51 2.85 -16.63
C THR A 76 5.50 1.34 -16.86
N ILE A 77 4.33 0.75 -17.08
CA ILE A 77 4.12 -0.69 -17.21
C ILE A 77 3.40 -0.96 -18.51
N GLY A 78 3.98 -1.81 -19.37
CA GLY A 78 3.41 -2.10 -20.68
C GLY A 78 3.26 -0.88 -21.60
N GLY A 79 4.02 0.20 -21.36
CA GLY A 79 3.91 1.47 -22.10
C GLY A 79 2.91 2.47 -21.51
N GLU A 80 2.18 2.09 -20.46
CA GLU A 80 1.20 2.95 -19.79
C GLU A 80 1.72 3.49 -18.46
N LEU A 81 1.34 4.73 -18.14
CA LEU A 81 1.67 5.35 -16.87
C LEU A 81 0.68 4.91 -15.78
N TRP A 82 1.20 4.34 -14.70
CA TRP A 82 0.44 3.98 -13.52
C TRP A 82 0.79 4.95 -12.40
N VAL A 83 -0.23 5.55 -11.76
CA VAL A 83 -0.07 6.43 -10.60
C VAL A 83 -1.14 6.12 -9.57
N TYR A 84 -0.72 5.90 -8.34
CA TYR A 84 -1.58 5.60 -7.20
C TYR A 84 -1.15 6.40 -5.98
N ASP A 85 -2.10 7.03 -5.29
CA ASP A 85 -1.85 7.66 -3.99
C ASP A 85 -2.34 6.74 -2.87
N TYR A 86 -1.58 6.71 -1.77
CA TYR A 86 -1.78 5.83 -0.64
C TYR A 86 -1.81 6.62 0.68
N LEU A 87 -2.64 6.15 1.60
CA LEU A 87 -2.64 6.58 3.00
C LEU A 87 -2.67 5.33 3.87
N GLY A 88 -1.65 5.13 4.71
CA GLY A 88 -1.51 3.99 5.59
C GLY A 88 -1.22 4.35 7.04
N TYR A 89 -1.41 3.38 7.92
CA TYR A 89 -1.16 3.45 9.35
C TYR A 89 -0.53 2.15 9.81
N LEU A 90 0.42 2.20 10.74
CA LEU A 90 0.90 0.98 11.40
C LEU A 90 -0.13 0.56 12.46
N VAL A 91 -0.57 -0.70 12.41
CA VAL A 91 -1.50 -1.25 13.39
C VAL A 91 -0.81 -1.34 14.77
N PRO A 92 -1.35 -0.70 15.81
CA PRO A 92 -0.80 -0.82 17.15
C PRO A 92 -0.84 -2.25 17.66
N HIS A 93 0.14 -2.62 18.48
CA HIS A 93 0.17 -3.92 19.14
C HIS A 93 -0.92 -4.00 20.20
N TRP A 94 -1.66 -5.11 20.22
CA TRP A 94 -2.59 -5.42 21.29
C TRP A 94 -1.83 -5.92 22.52
N GLU A 95 -2.24 -5.49 23.72
CA GLU A 95 -1.63 -5.95 24.98
C GLU A 95 -1.69 -7.48 25.14
N ASN A 96 -2.78 -8.08 24.67
CA ASN A 96 -2.99 -9.52 24.64
C ASN A 96 -2.68 -10.17 23.27
N GLY A 97 -1.96 -9.47 22.40
CA GLY A 97 -1.57 -9.97 21.08
C GLY A 97 -0.58 -11.14 21.20
N VAL A 98 -0.90 -12.27 20.59
CA VAL A 98 0.01 -13.44 20.54
C VAL A 98 0.63 -13.49 19.15
N GLY A 99 1.94 -13.28 19.06
CA GLY A 99 2.67 -13.34 17.80
C GLY A 99 2.18 -12.32 16.76
N GLN A 100 1.74 -11.14 17.20
CA GLN A 100 1.27 -10.10 16.29
C GLN A 100 2.44 -9.61 15.42
N THR A 101 2.27 -9.74 14.10
CA THR A 101 3.22 -9.21 13.12
C THR A 101 2.87 -7.77 12.80
N ASP A 102 3.89 -6.92 12.69
CA ASP A 102 3.74 -5.55 12.20
C ASP A 102 2.95 -5.55 10.88
N THR A 103 1.92 -4.72 10.85
CA THR A 103 1.02 -4.63 9.70
C THR A 103 0.72 -3.16 9.43
N ILE A 104 0.93 -2.73 8.20
CA ILE A 104 0.43 -1.44 7.69
C ILE A 104 -0.96 -1.69 7.12
N VAL A 105 -1.95 -0.88 7.47
CA VAL A 105 -3.29 -0.90 6.86
C VAL A 105 -3.63 0.47 6.29
N GLY A 106 -4.43 0.53 5.24
CA GLY A 106 -4.76 1.83 4.65
C GLY A 106 -5.66 1.80 3.43
N SER A 107 -5.66 2.93 2.72
CA SER A 107 -6.43 3.16 1.50
C SER A 107 -5.54 3.52 0.32
N ILE A 108 -6.10 3.32 -0.87
CA ILE A 108 -5.49 3.60 -2.17
C ILE A 108 -6.50 4.41 -2.99
N VAL A 109 -6.01 5.31 -3.82
CA VAL A 109 -6.76 5.84 -4.96
C VAL A 109 -5.92 5.70 -6.24
N ARG A 110 -6.53 5.23 -7.33
CA ARG A 110 -5.92 5.27 -8.66
C ARG A 110 -5.97 6.72 -9.16
N SER A 111 -4.82 7.35 -9.32
CA SER A 111 -4.77 8.80 -9.62
C SER A 111 -4.78 9.10 -11.11
N VAL A 112 -4.31 8.15 -11.94
CA VAL A 112 -4.26 8.25 -13.40
C VAL A 112 -4.92 7.01 -14.00
N PRO A 113 -5.79 7.14 -15.03
CA PRO A 113 -6.38 5.98 -15.67
C PRO A 113 -5.34 5.24 -16.53
N HIS A 114 -5.52 3.94 -16.71
CA HIS A 114 -4.67 3.12 -17.57
C HIS A 114 -5.47 1.92 -18.12
N SER A 115 -4.77 0.96 -18.74
CA SER A 115 -5.33 -0.23 -19.37
C SER A 115 -6.40 0.12 -20.39
N ASP A 116 -6.07 1.02 -21.31
CA ASP A 116 -6.97 1.51 -22.36
C ASP A 116 -8.33 2.01 -21.80
N GLY A 117 -8.31 2.59 -20.60
CA GLY A 117 -9.48 3.15 -19.93
C GLY A 117 -10.31 2.15 -19.11
N GLN A 118 -9.96 0.86 -19.09
CA GLN A 118 -10.62 -0.12 -18.21
C GLN A 118 -10.31 0.12 -16.73
N ALA A 119 -9.18 0.77 -16.45
CA ALA A 119 -8.79 1.15 -15.11
C ALA A 119 -9.04 2.65 -14.90
N GLU A 120 -10.26 3.00 -14.47
CA GLU A 120 -10.65 4.40 -14.23
C GLU A 120 -9.87 5.06 -13.08
N ALA A 121 -9.53 6.34 -13.24
CA ALA A 121 -9.02 7.14 -12.12
C ALA A 121 -10.13 7.42 -11.10
N GLY A 122 -9.74 7.64 -9.84
CA GLY A 122 -10.64 7.86 -8.72
C GLY A 122 -11.14 6.58 -8.05
N VAL A 123 -10.91 5.41 -8.65
CA VAL A 123 -11.21 4.12 -8.01
C VAL A 123 -10.42 4.00 -6.71
N THR A 124 -11.13 3.68 -5.63
CA THR A 124 -10.53 3.48 -4.30
C THR A 124 -10.58 2.03 -3.87
N ALA A 125 -9.59 1.64 -3.07
CA ALA A 125 -9.44 0.31 -2.49
C ALA A 125 -8.84 0.44 -1.09
N THR A 126 -8.83 -0.66 -0.34
CA THR A 126 -8.10 -0.78 0.93
C THR A 126 -6.92 -1.72 0.76
N PHE A 127 -5.91 -1.60 1.63
CA PHE A 127 -4.77 -2.51 1.63
C PHE A 127 -4.33 -2.88 3.04
N PHE A 128 -3.58 -3.97 3.09
CA PHE A 128 -2.73 -4.33 4.21
C PHE A 128 -1.38 -4.82 3.71
N ALA A 129 -0.32 -4.52 4.46
CA ALA A 129 1.03 -4.98 4.19
C ALA A 129 1.62 -5.56 5.47
N VAL A 130 2.01 -6.83 5.45
CA VAL A 130 2.52 -7.56 6.63
C VAL A 130 4.04 -7.63 6.53
N ARG A 131 4.75 -7.33 7.61
CA ARG A 131 6.22 -7.37 7.62
C ARG A 131 6.71 -8.78 7.30
N ALA A 132 7.65 -8.89 6.36
CA ALA A 132 8.25 -10.14 5.89
C ALA A 132 9.46 -10.57 6.73
#